data_AF-A0A356W8R7-F1
#
_entry.id   AF-A0A356W8R7-F1
#
_cell.length_a   1.000
_cell.length_b   1.000
_cell.length_c   1.000
_cell.angle_alpha   90.00
_cell.angle_beta   90.00
_cell.angle_gamma   90.00
#
_symmetry.space_group_name_H-M   'P 1'
#
loop_
_entity.id
_entity.type
_entity.pdbx_description
1 polymer ?
#
loop_
_entity_poly.entity_id
_entity_poly.type
_entity_poly.pdbx_seq_one_letter_code
_entity_poly.pdbx_strand_id
1 'polypeptide(L)'
;MADDLLPLSSGFPDATEAEWLASVDKVLKGRGIDSITRKTVDGLEIHPLYRESDFPAATDPLGAPGAAPYLRGPTAAPDRFAPWDIRQAFAHPSPVTANEEILRDLERGVMSVELKLDCTGANGVQITTLEDLRTALKGLRADIAPIALDHGAGSGVTAATLLGLWGQQQDTPASQKFDFNMDPLGCLARTGKLSGGLNATFARLSAAANSLGDAYPEAGLIRIDARMVHEAGGSDAQELA
;
A
#
# COMPACT_ATOMS: atom_id res chain seq x y z
N MET A 1 -23.44 35.11 -13.50
CA MET A 1 -24.74 34.62 -12.98
C MET A 1 -24.49 33.46 -12.03
N ALA A 2 -23.76 33.70 -10.93
CA ALA A 2 -23.60 32.78 -9.81
C ALA A 2 -23.41 33.59 -8.51
N ASP A 3 -24.11 34.73 -8.40
CA ASP A 3 -23.92 35.69 -7.30
C ASP A 3 -24.88 35.47 -6.11
N ASP A 4 -25.71 34.41 -6.13
CA ASP A 4 -26.66 34.10 -5.05
C ASP A 4 -26.51 32.65 -4.54
N LEU A 5 -25.29 32.25 -4.18
CA LEU A 5 -25.11 31.09 -3.31
C LEU A 5 -25.32 31.55 -1.86
N LEU A 6 -26.58 31.56 -1.42
CA LEU A 6 -26.89 31.69 0.01
C LEU A 6 -26.15 30.58 0.77
N PRO A 7 -25.35 30.91 1.81
CA PRO A 7 -24.72 29.89 2.64
C PRO A 7 -25.79 28.93 3.17
N LEU A 8 -25.55 27.61 3.10
CA LEU A 8 -26.50 26.61 3.61
C LEU A 8 -26.85 26.81 5.09
N SER A 9 -26.01 27.54 5.83
CA SER A 9 -26.20 27.92 7.23
C SER A 9 -26.97 29.23 7.44
N SER A 10 -27.29 29.99 6.39
CA SER A 10 -27.86 31.36 6.50
C SER A 10 -29.21 31.45 7.21
N GLY A 11 -29.96 30.35 7.31
CA GLY A 11 -31.21 30.26 8.08
C GLY A 11 -31.04 29.91 9.56
N PHE A 12 -29.81 29.68 10.03
CA PHE A 12 -29.50 29.33 11.41
C PHE A 12 -28.76 30.48 12.09
N PRO A 13 -29.07 30.78 13.36
CA PRO A 13 -28.25 31.72 14.12
C PRO A 13 -26.83 31.18 14.29
N ASP A 14 -25.85 32.07 14.32
CA ASP A 14 -24.47 31.70 14.65
C ASP A 14 -24.44 31.07 16.04
N ALA A 15 -23.77 29.93 16.17
CA ALA A 15 -23.60 29.22 17.43
C ALA A 15 -22.15 29.33 17.91
N THR A 16 -21.99 29.73 19.17
CA THR A 16 -20.71 29.78 19.86
C THR A 16 -20.34 28.43 20.46
N GLU A 17 -19.06 28.23 20.76
CA GLU A 17 -18.59 27.03 21.45
C GLU A 17 -19.24 26.86 22.83
N ALA A 18 -19.43 27.98 23.55
CA ALA A 18 -20.05 27.97 24.87
C ALA A 18 -21.51 27.48 24.81
N GLU A 19 -22.28 27.90 23.81
CA GLU A 19 -23.67 27.43 23.61
C GLU A 19 -23.72 25.95 23.24
N TRP A 20 -22.76 25.50 22.43
CA TRP A 20 -22.62 24.08 22.12
C TRP A 20 -22.24 23.26 23.36
N LEU A 21 -21.25 23.69 24.16
CA LEU A 21 -20.86 23.04 25.41
C LEU A 21 -22.02 22.96 26.42
N ALA A 22 -22.81 24.03 26.56
CA ALA A 22 -24.00 24.03 27.41
C ALA A 22 -25.05 23.00 26.94
N SER A 23 -25.20 22.84 25.63
CA SER A 23 -26.10 21.84 25.06
C SER A 23 -25.58 20.41 25.28
N VAL A 24 -24.28 20.21 25.12
CA VAL A 24 -23.60 18.93 25.41
C VAL A 24 -23.77 18.56 26.88
N ASP A 25 -23.54 19.47 27.81
CA ASP A 25 -23.67 19.19 29.24
C ASP A 25 -25.10 18.73 29.62
N LYS A 26 -26.12 19.37 29.04
CA LYS A 26 -27.53 18.98 29.18
C LYS A 26 -27.79 17.55 28.68
N VAL A 27 -27.22 17.17 27.53
CA VAL A 27 -27.36 15.82 26.96
C VAL A 27 -26.59 14.78 27.79
N LEU A 28 -25.40 15.14 28.26
CA LEU A 28 -24.54 14.26 29.03
C LEU A 28 -24.96 14.13 30.49
N LYS A 29 -25.91 14.94 30.97
CA LYS A 29 -26.41 14.97 32.35
C LYS A 29 -25.27 15.16 33.35
N GLY A 30 -24.34 16.08 33.05
CA GLY A 30 -23.22 16.41 33.93
C GLY A 30 -22.04 15.42 33.92
N ARG A 31 -21.99 14.45 33.00
CA ARG A 31 -20.84 13.52 32.87
C ARG A 31 -19.55 14.19 32.35
N GLY A 32 -19.60 15.48 31.99
CA GLY A 32 -18.48 16.23 31.42
C GLY A 32 -18.14 15.85 29.98
N ILE A 33 -17.55 16.78 29.24
CA ILE A 33 -17.17 16.56 27.83
C ILE A 33 -16.13 15.45 27.65
N ASP A 34 -15.26 15.26 28.65
CA ASP A 34 -14.26 14.19 28.66
C ASP A 34 -14.89 12.80 28.53
N SER A 35 -16.16 12.64 28.94
CA SER A 35 -16.88 11.37 28.77
C SER A 35 -17.19 11.01 27.31
N ILE A 36 -17.05 11.96 26.39
CA ILE A 36 -17.20 11.77 24.94
C ILE A 36 -15.92 12.12 24.15
N THR A 37 -14.84 12.49 24.83
CA THR A 37 -13.50 12.58 24.23
C THR A 37 -12.93 11.17 24.13
N ARG A 38 -12.65 10.70 22.91
CA ARG A 38 -12.08 9.36 22.70
C ARG A 38 -10.57 9.44 22.70
N LYS A 39 -9.90 8.53 23.40
CA LYS A 39 -8.45 8.37 23.30
C LYS A 39 -8.09 7.24 22.34
N THR A 40 -7.18 7.49 21.39
CA THR A 40 -6.63 6.43 20.51
C THR A 40 -5.70 5.51 21.30
N VAL A 41 -5.33 4.37 20.70
CA VAL A 41 -4.35 3.44 21.30
C VAL A 41 -2.99 4.14 21.49
N ASP A 42 -2.63 5.04 20.58
CA ASP A 42 -1.42 5.88 20.65
C ASP A 42 -1.51 7.03 21.66
N GLY A 43 -2.64 7.17 22.33
CA GLY A 43 -2.85 8.19 23.34
C GLY A 43 -3.22 9.58 22.80
N LEU A 44 -3.59 9.70 21.52
CA LEU A 44 -4.13 10.93 20.95
C LEU A 44 -5.57 11.13 21.37
N GLU A 45 -5.94 12.36 21.70
CA GLU A 45 -7.32 12.72 22.02
C GLU A 45 -8.07 13.10 20.73
N ILE A 46 -9.18 12.42 20.52
CA ILE A 46 -10.17 12.75 19.48
C ILE A 46 -11.28 13.53 20.15
N HIS A 47 -11.27 14.84 19.95
CA HIS A 47 -12.30 15.73 20.47
C HIS A 47 -13.62 15.53 19.71
N PRO A 48 -14.77 15.64 20.40
CA PRO A 48 -16.09 15.51 19.78
C PRO A 48 -16.44 16.63 18.79
N LEU A 49 -15.70 17.74 18.82
CA LEU A 49 -15.82 18.87 17.91
C LEU A 49 -14.44 19.49 17.69
N TYR A 50 -14.08 19.73 16.43
CA TYR A 50 -12.90 20.49 16.02
C TYR A 50 -13.34 21.77 15.32
N ARG A 51 -12.59 22.86 15.53
CA ARG A 51 -12.87 24.20 15.02
C ARG A 51 -11.60 24.80 14.41
N GLU A 52 -11.77 25.97 13.79
CA GLU A 52 -10.67 26.77 13.24
C GLU A 52 -9.59 27.14 14.29
N SER A 53 -9.96 27.19 15.57
CA SER A 53 -9.03 27.39 16.69
C SER A 53 -8.12 26.20 16.94
N ASP A 54 -8.54 24.99 16.59
CA ASP A 54 -7.77 23.75 16.75
C ASP A 54 -6.82 23.55 15.57
N PHE A 55 -7.27 23.92 14.37
CA PHE A 55 -6.49 23.88 13.15
C PHE A 55 -6.90 25.03 12.22
N PRO A 56 -6.01 25.99 11.92
CA PRO A 56 -6.33 27.16 11.10
C PRO A 56 -6.41 26.77 9.61
N ALA A 57 -7.50 26.14 9.21
CA ALA A 57 -7.71 25.63 7.86
C ALA A 57 -7.92 26.73 6.80
N ALA A 58 -8.33 27.93 7.21
CA ALA A 58 -8.62 29.04 6.30
C ALA A 58 -7.40 29.50 5.48
N THR A 59 -6.19 29.21 5.95
CA THR A 59 -4.94 29.57 5.26
C THR A 59 -4.34 28.42 4.43
N ASP A 60 -5.03 27.26 4.35
CA ASP A 60 -4.58 26.01 3.73
C ASP A 60 -3.09 25.69 4.02
N PRO A 61 -2.72 25.50 5.29
CA PRO A 61 -1.32 25.32 5.69
C PRO A 61 -0.69 24.00 5.22
N LEU A 62 -1.49 23.09 4.63
CA LEU A 62 -1.04 21.76 4.18
C LEU A 62 -0.56 21.74 2.73
N GLY A 63 -0.65 22.86 2.01
CA GLY A 63 -0.14 23.02 0.65
C GLY A 63 -0.99 22.31 -0.42
N ALA A 64 -0.37 22.09 -1.58
CA ALA A 64 -1.02 21.54 -2.75
C ALA A 64 -0.71 20.03 -2.95
N PRO A 65 -1.63 19.25 -3.55
CA PRO A 65 -1.32 17.89 -3.99
C PRO A 65 -0.16 17.90 -5.00
N GLY A 66 0.69 16.87 -4.98
CA GLY A 66 1.85 16.77 -5.87
C GLY A 66 3.04 17.66 -5.51
N ALA A 67 3.00 18.34 -4.36
CA ALA A 67 4.11 19.14 -3.86
C ALA A 67 4.56 18.64 -2.48
N ALA A 68 5.87 18.65 -2.23
CA ALA A 68 6.43 18.30 -0.93
C ALA A 68 5.83 19.17 0.19
N PRO A 69 5.45 18.60 1.35
CA PRO A 69 5.75 17.23 1.81
C PRO A 69 4.70 16.16 1.44
N TYR A 70 3.90 16.39 0.38
CA TYR A 70 2.95 15.44 -0.21
C TYR A 70 1.78 15.01 0.70
N LEU A 71 1.39 15.87 1.65
CA LEU A 71 0.28 15.60 2.60
C LEU A 71 -1.06 15.36 1.91
N ARG A 72 -1.24 15.85 0.68
CA ARG A 72 -2.46 15.71 -0.13
C ARG A 72 -2.30 14.74 -1.30
N GLY A 73 -1.25 13.92 -1.28
CA GLY A 73 -0.95 12.92 -2.30
C GLY A 73 0.27 13.28 -3.17
N PRO A 74 0.86 12.27 -3.82
CA PRO A 74 2.12 12.40 -4.56
C PRO A 74 1.97 13.09 -5.94
N THR A 75 0.75 13.19 -6.47
CA THR A 75 0.48 13.80 -7.78
C THR A 75 -0.49 14.97 -7.64
N ALA A 76 -0.40 15.95 -8.54
CA ALA A 76 -1.28 17.13 -8.53
C ALA A 76 -2.74 16.77 -8.86
N ALA A 77 -2.95 15.76 -9.69
CA ALA A 77 -4.26 15.19 -9.98
C ALA A 77 -4.10 13.68 -10.26
N PRO A 78 -5.05 12.84 -9.82
CA PRO A 78 -5.07 11.42 -10.17
C PRO A 78 -5.41 11.22 -11.66
N ASP A 79 -5.05 10.06 -12.21
CA ASP A 79 -5.50 9.66 -13.55
C ASP A 79 -7.03 9.49 -13.53
N ARG A 80 -7.70 10.05 -14.54
CA ARG A 80 -9.17 10.05 -14.62
C ARG A 80 -9.77 8.66 -14.89
N PHE A 81 -9.03 7.81 -15.60
CA PHE A 81 -9.47 6.47 -16.01
C PHE A 81 -8.86 5.37 -15.12
N ALA A 82 -7.74 5.65 -14.47
CA ALA A 82 -7.03 4.76 -13.57
C ALA A 82 -6.66 5.47 -12.24
N PRO A 83 -7.65 5.94 -11.46
CA PRO A 83 -7.38 6.77 -10.27
C PRO A 83 -6.58 6.03 -9.18
N TRP A 84 -6.62 4.69 -9.18
CA TRP A 84 -5.70 3.82 -8.43
C TRP A 84 -5.50 2.51 -9.19
N ASP A 85 -4.42 1.80 -8.85
CA ASP A 85 -4.11 0.47 -9.40
C ASP A 85 -4.97 -0.61 -8.71
N ILE A 86 -5.84 -1.28 -9.47
CA ILE A 86 -6.57 -2.46 -8.99
C ILE A 86 -5.63 -3.66 -9.09
N ARG A 87 -4.80 -3.82 -8.05
CA ARG A 87 -3.86 -4.94 -7.92
C ARG A 87 -4.49 -6.09 -7.15
N GLN A 88 -4.64 -7.25 -7.79
CA GLN A 88 -5.19 -8.43 -7.16
C GLN A 88 -4.09 -9.42 -6.76
N ALA A 89 -4.18 -9.94 -5.54
CA ALA A 89 -3.31 -11.01 -5.07
C ALA A 89 -3.80 -12.38 -5.53
N PHE A 90 -2.90 -13.18 -6.08
CA PHE A 90 -3.13 -14.56 -6.54
C PHE A 90 -2.23 -15.52 -5.76
N ALA A 91 -2.84 -16.55 -5.17
CA ALA A 91 -2.17 -17.41 -4.19
C ALA A 91 -2.47 -18.90 -4.38
N HIS A 92 -3.15 -19.30 -5.45
CA HIS A 92 -3.45 -20.71 -5.69
C HIS A 92 -2.14 -21.51 -5.87
N PRO A 93 -1.94 -22.64 -5.17
CA PRO A 93 -0.65 -23.33 -5.15
C PRO A 93 -0.19 -23.85 -6.52
N SER A 94 -1.13 -24.31 -7.35
CA SER A 94 -0.86 -24.72 -8.73
C SER A 94 -0.57 -23.50 -9.63
N PRO A 95 0.62 -23.40 -10.27
CA PRO A 95 0.92 -22.34 -11.23
C PRO A 95 -0.06 -22.28 -12.41
N VAL A 96 -0.57 -23.45 -12.85
CA VAL A 96 -1.55 -23.53 -13.94
C VAL A 96 -2.86 -22.86 -13.53
N THR A 97 -3.37 -23.21 -12.36
CA THR A 97 -4.64 -22.64 -11.86
C THR A 97 -4.49 -21.17 -11.52
N ALA A 98 -3.35 -20.77 -10.95
CA ALA A 98 -3.05 -19.35 -10.72
C ALA A 98 -3.05 -18.56 -12.05
N ASN A 99 -2.49 -19.12 -13.14
CA ASN A 99 -2.54 -18.48 -14.46
C ASN A 99 -3.97 -18.29 -14.97
N GLU A 100 -4.82 -19.31 -14.85
CA GLU A 100 -6.23 -19.24 -15.26
C GLU A 100 -6.99 -18.16 -14.46
N GLU A 101 -6.76 -18.07 -13.16
CA GLU A 101 -7.33 -17.04 -12.30
C GLU A 101 -6.86 -15.64 -12.68
N ILE A 102 -5.55 -15.48 -12.92
CA ILE A 102 -4.95 -14.20 -13.33
C ILE A 102 -5.58 -13.71 -14.63
N LEU A 103 -5.60 -14.54 -15.67
CA LEU A 103 -6.14 -14.15 -16.98
C LEU A 103 -7.62 -13.79 -16.89
N ARG A 104 -8.41 -14.61 -16.19
CA ARG A 104 -9.84 -14.36 -15.97
C ARG A 104 -10.10 -13.01 -15.31
N ASP A 105 -9.30 -12.65 -14.32
CA ASP A 105 -9.52 -11.44 -13.54
C ASP A 105 -8.98 -10.18 -14.26
N LEU A 106 -7.89 -10.31 -15.03
CA LEU A 106 -7.43 -9.26 -15.97
C LEU A 106 -8.50 -8.92 -17.02
N GLU A 107 -9.21 -9.93 -17.55
CA GLU A 107 -10.34 -9.72 -18.46
C GLU A 107 -11.56 -9.06 -17.79
N ARG A 108 -11.58 -8.96 -16.46
CA ARG A 108 -12.70 -8.44 -15.65
C ARG A 108 -12.37 -7.14 -14.91
N GLY A 109 -11.26 -6.50 -15.25
CA GLY A 109 -10.92 -5.16 -14.75
C GLY A 109 -9.85 -5.12 -13.66
N VAL A 110 -9.20 -6.25 -13.32
CA VAL A 110 -7.92 -6.20 -12.61
C VAL A 110 -6.88 -5.53 -13.51
N MET A 111 -6.10 -4.63 -12.94
CA MET A 111 -5.11 -3.83 -13.66
C MET A 111 -3.70 -4.39 -13.54
N SER A 112 -3.39 -5.01 -12.40
CA SER A 112 -2.07 -5.57 -12.12
C SER A 112 -2.17 -6.81 -11.22
N VAL A 113 -1.10 -7.59 -11.22
CA VAL A 113 -1.02 -8.88 -10.54
C VAL A 113 -0.08 -8.76 -9.36
N GLU A 114 -0.49 -9.26 -8.20
CA GLU A 114 0.41 -9.58 -7.10
C GLU A 114 0.48 -11.10 -6.95
N LEU A 115 1.63 -11.68 -7.29
CA LEU A 115 1.86 -13.12 -7.18
C LEU A 115 2.35 -13.45 -5.77
N LYS A 116 1.49 -14.03 -4.94
CA LYS A 116 1.85 -14.46 -3.59
C LYS A 116 2.57 -15.80 -3.66
N LEU A 117 3.84 -15.81 -3.25
CA LEU A 117 4.73 -16.96 -3.41
C LEU A 117 4.84 -17.77 -2.13
N ASP A 118 4.80 -19.09 -2.27
CA ASP A 118 5.14 -20.03 -1.22
C ASP A 118 5.69 -21.30 -1.86
N CYS A 119 6.99 -21.58 -1.66
CA CYS A 119 7.63 -22.76 -2.24
C CYS A 119 7.07 -24.10 -1.71
N THR A 120 6.33 -24.07 -0.59
CA THR A 120 5.64 -25.24 -0.04
C THR A 120 4.25 -25.45 -0.64
N GLY A 121 3.68 -24.43 -1.29
CA GLY A 121 2.29 -24.44 -1.77
C GLY A 121 1.24 -24.36 -0.66
N ALA A 122 1.61 -24.03 0.58
CA ALA A 122 0.65 -23.97 1.68
C ALA A 122 -0.20 -22.69 1.65
N ASN A 123 0.40 -21.54 1.31
CA ASN A 123 -0.24 -20.23 1.39
C ASN A 123 -0.01 -19.33 0.16
N GLY A 124 0.45 -19.90 -0.94
CA GLY A 124 0.83 -19.16 -2.14
C GLY A 124 1.14 -20.06 -3.32
N VAL A 125 1.37 -19.44 -4.48
CA VAL A 125 1.75 -20.11 -5.72
C VAL A 125 3.12 -20.76 -5.55
N GLN A 126 3.20 -22.05 -5.90
CA GLN A 126 4.42 -22.82 -5.77
C GLN A 126 5.36 -22.55 -6.94
N ILE A 127 6.22 -21.55 -6.79
CA ILE A 127 7.25 -21.19 -7.76
C ILE A 127 8.62 -21.55 -7.18
N THR A 128 9.26 -22.58 -7.73
CA THR A 128 10.60 -23.03 -7.33
C THR A 128 11.62 -22.93 -8.45
N THR A 129 11.14 -22.90 -9.69
CA THR A 129 11.96 -22.83 -10.90
C THR A 129 11.46 -21.73 -11.83
N LEU A 130 12.28 -21.41 -12.84
CA LEU A 130 11.87 -20.51 -13.91
C LEU A 130 10.72 -21.10 -14.76
N GLU A 131 10.59 -22.43 -14.83
CA GLU A 131 9.51 -23.08 -15.58
C GLU A 131 8.16 -22.97 -14.87
N ASP A 132 8.15 -23.06 -13.54
CA ASP A 132 6.95 -22.80 -12.74
C ASP A 132 6.46 -21.37 -12.97
N LEU A 133 7.40 -20.40 -13.01
CA LEU A 133 7.09 -19.00 -13.27
C LEU A 133 6.56 -18.77 -14.69
N ARG A 134 7.17 -19.41 -15.69
CA ARG A 134 6.64 -19.37 -17.07
C ARG A 134 5.23 -19.92 -17.16
N THR A 135 4.93 -20.96 -16.39
CA THR A 135 3.60 -21.56 -16.33
C THR A 135 2.60 -20.58 -15.70
N ALA A 136 2.92 -19.98 -14.56
CA ALA A 136 2.07 -19.00 -13.87
C ALA A 136 1.80 -17.74 -14.71
N LEU A 137 2.79 -17.30 -15.51
CA LEU A 137 2.72 -16.06 -16.28
C LEU A 137 2.45 -16.27 -17.77
N LYS A 138 2.04 -17.47 -18.17
CA LYS A 138 1.79 -17.78 -19.58
C LYS A 138 0.71 -16.85 -20.16
N GLY A 139 1.04 -16.17 -21.26
CA GLY A 139 0.12 -15.26 -21.95
C GLY A 139 -0.05 -13.89 -21.30
N LEU A 140 0.63 -13.61 -20.18
CA LEU A 140 0.63 -12.28 -19.57
C LEU A 140 1.56 -11.33 -20.32
N ARG A 141 1.18 -10.05 -20.29
CA ARG A 141 1.89 -8.92 -20.88
C ARG A 141 2.25 -7.92 -19.78
N ALA A 142 3.45 -8.03 -19.20
CA ALA A 142 3.82 -7.19 -18.06
C ALA A 142 4.09 -5.72 -18.42
N ASP A 143 4.18 -5.38 -19.70
CA ASP A 143 4.26 -4.01 -20.20
C ASP A 143 2.94 -3.22 -20.03
N ILE A 144 1.80 -3.94 -19.97
CA ILE A 144 0.46 -3.35 -19.76
C ILE A 144 -0.21 -3.78 -18.46
N ALA A 145 0.11 -4.96 -17.92
CA ALA A 145 -0.40 -5.47 -16.65
C ALA A 145 0.78 -5.73 -15.70
N PRO A 146 1.15 -4.75 -14.85
CA PRO A 146 2.32 -4.86 -13.97
C PRO A 146 2.28 -6.11 -13.09
N ILE A 147 3.44 -6.68 -12.80
CA ILE A 147 3.57 -7.88 -11.95
C ILE A 147 4.36 -7.54 -10.69
N ALA A 148 3.70 -7.62 -9.53
CA ALA A 148 4.32 -7.66 -8.21
C ALA A 148 4.59 -9.08 -7.75
N LEU A 149 5.62 -9.22 -6.92
CA LEU A 149 5.81 -10.40 -6.09
C LEU A 149 5.46 -10.09 -4.63
N ASP A 150 4.78 -11.01 -3.96
CA ASP A 150 4.74 -11.08 -2.49
C ASP A 150 5.50 -12.34 -2.07
N HIS A 151 6.62 -12.16 -1.36
CA HIS A 151 7.56 -13.23 -1.07
C HIS A 151 7.20 -14.07 0.16
N GLY A 152 6.10 -13.75 0.84
CA GLY A 152 5.70 -14.44 2.07
C GLY A 152 6.85 -14.49 3.08
N ALA A 153 7.33 -15.70 3.38
CA ALA A 153 8.41 -15.96 4.32
C ALA A 153 9.84 -15.76 3.76
N GLY A 154 10.00 -15.45 2.47
CA GLY A 154 11.30 -15.30 1.82
C GLY A 154 11.82 -13.85 1.80
N SER A 155 13.15 -13.68 1.68
CA SER A 155 13.79 -12.36 1.50
C SER A 155 13.58 -11.75 0.11
N GLY A 156 13.04 -12.54 -0.82
CA GLY A 156 12.60 -12.14 -2.16
C GLY A 156 13.63 -12.14 -3.29
N VAL A 157 14.93 -12.12 -2.98
CA VAL A 157 16.00 -12.07 -3.99
C VAL A 157 15.89 -13.17 -5.06
N THR A 158 15.62 -14.41 -4.65
CA THR A 158 15.53 -15.54 -5.59
C THR A 158 14.36 -15.39 -6.56
N ALA A 159 13.15 -15.13 -6.06
CA ALA A 159 11.98 -14.98 -6.90
C ALA A 159 12.04 -13.70 -7.76
N ALA A 160 12.58 -12.61 -7.23
CA ALA A 160 12.84 -11.40 -8.00
C ALA A 160 13.80 -11.68 -9.18
N THR A 161 14.85 -12.46 -8.94
CA THR A 161 15.79 -12.87 -9.98
C THR A 161 15.10 -13.75 -11.04
N LEU A 162 14.24 -14.68 -10.64
CA LEU A 162 13.45 -15.49 -11.58
C LEU A 162 12.54 -14.62 -12.45
N LEU A 163 11.86 -13.62 -11.87
CA LEU A 163 11.02 -12.68 -12.61
C LEU A 163 11.84 -11.83 -13.58
N GLY A 164 13.02 -11.35 -13.16
CA GLY A 164 13.94 -10.65 -14.07
C GLY A 164 14.38 -11.53 -15.23
N LEU A 165 14.76 -12.79 -14.97
CA LEU A 165 15.13 -13.74 -16.03
C LEU A 165 13.97 -14.03 -16.98
N TRP A 166 12.74 -14.12 -16.48
CA TRP A 166 11.54 -14.23 -17.30
C TRP A 166 11.32 -12.99 -18.16
N GLY A 167 11.51 -11.79 -17.57
CA GLY A 167 11.39 -10.51 -18.26
C GLY A 167 12.37 -10.34 -19.42
N GLN A 168 13.60 -10.87 -19.29
CA GLN A 168 14.60 -10.87 -20.36
C GLN A 168 14.22 -11.74 -21.55
N GLN A 169 13.26 -12.67 -21.39
CA GLN A 169 12.77 -13.54 -22.46
C GLN A 169 11.60 -12.93 -23.22
N GLN A 170 11.10 -11.76 -22.80
CA GLN A 170 10.01 -11.07 -23.49
C GLN A 170 10.53 -10.27 -24.68
N ASP A 171 9.65 -9.95 -25.63
CA ASP A 171 10.00 -9.20 -26.84
C ASP A 171 10.58 -7.80 -26.52
N THR A 172 10.12 -7.18 -25.42
CA THR A 172 10.52 -5.85 -24.99
C THR A 172 10.96 -5.82 -23.52
N PRO A 173 12.14 -6.36 -23.18
CA PRO A 173 12.58 -6.52 -21.79
C PRO A 173 12.59 -5.21 -20.99
N ALA A 174 13.10 -4.13 -21.57
CA ALA A 174 13.21 -2.83 -20.87
C ALA A 174 11.85 -2.16 -20.57
N SER A 175 10.76 -2.60 -21.22
CA SER A 175 9.41 -2.05 -21.02
C SER A 175 8.55 -2.84 -20.04
N GLN A 176 9.07 -3.96 -19.53
CA GLN A 176 8.32 -4.78 -18.57
C GLN A 176 8.17 -4.02 -17.24
N LYS A 177 6.95 -3.98 -16.71
CA LYS A 177 6.65 -3.28 -15.45
C LYS A 177 6.59 -4.29 -14.32
N PHE A 178 7.55 -4.19 -13.40
CA PHE A 178 7.69 -5.12 -12.29
C PHE A 178 7.77 -4.40 -10.96
N ASP A 179 7.20 -5.03 -9.95
CA ASP A 179 7.49 -4.74 -8.55
C ASP A 179 8.12 -6.00 -7.94
N PHE A 180 9.45 -6.04 -7.96
CA PHE A 180 10.23 -7.13 -7.39
C PHE A 180 10.06 -7.26 -5.88
N ASN A 181 9.71 -6.17 -5.18
CA ASN A 181 9.29 -6.15 -3.77
C ASN A 181 10.21 -6.93 -2.81
N MET A 182 11.53 -6.93 -3.05
CA MET A 182 12.43 -7.64 -2.16
C MET A 182 12.38 -7.01 -0.76
N ASP A 183 12.19 -7.84 0.26
CA ASP A 183 11.91 -7.38 1.63
C ASP A 183 12.53 -8.32 2.68
N PRO A 184 13.85 -8.18 2.95
CA PRO A 184 14.51 -8.98 3.97
C PRO A 184 14.07 -8.60 5.40
N LEU A 185 13.63 -7.36 5.63
CA LEU A 185 13.22 -6.94 6.98
C LEU A 185 11.85 -7.51 7.34
N GLY A 186 10.88 -7.50 6.42
CA GLY A 186 9.61 -8.17 6.64
C GLY A 186 9.74 -9.69 6.68
N CYS A 187 10.68 -10.28 5.92
CA CYS A 187 11.04 -11.69 6.11
C CYS A 187 11.52 -11.98 7.54
N LEU A 188 12.43 -11.15 8.07
CA LEU A 188 12.90 -11.26 9.44
C LEU A 188 11.77 -11.06 10.46
N ALA A 189 10.90 -10.07 10.26
CA ALA A 189 9.79 -9.78 11.16
C ALA A 189 8.74 -10.92 11.18
N ARG A 190 8.43 -11.53 10.04
CA ARG A 190 7.44 -12.62 9.93
C ARG A 190 7.96 -13.97 10.45
N THR A 191 9.25 -14.24 10.25
CA THR A 191 9.82 -15.58 10.49
C THR A 191 10.80 -15.66 11.66
N GLY A 192 11.26 -14.51 12.15
CA GLY A 192 12.33 -14.42 13.14
C GLY A 192 13.71 -14.84 12.63
N LYS A 193 13.88 -15.11 11.32
CA LYS A 193 15.13 -15.66 10.77
C LYS A 193 15.46 -15.11 9.39
N LEU A 194 16.75 -14.85 9.17
CA LEU A 194 17.32 -14.63 7.84
C LEU A 194 18.41 -15.66 7.54
N SER A 195 18.27 -16.37 6.42
CA SER A 195 19.26 -17.35 5.97
C SER A 195 20.60 -16.66 5.66
N GLY A 196 21.64 -17.02 6.41
CA GLY A 196 22.97 -16.40 6.31
C GLY A 196 23.11 -15.08 7.09
N GLY A 197 22.10 -14.67 7.86
CA GLY A 197 22.13 -13.47 8.70
C GLY A 197 21.89 -12.17 7.94
N LEU A 198 21.86 -11.06 8.69
CA LEU A 198 21.52 -9.73 8.19
C LEU A 198 22.49 -9.27 7.09
N ASN A 199 23.79 -9.21 7.39
CA ASN A 199 24.80 -8.67 6.47
C ASN A 199 24.84 -9.41 5.12
N ALA A 200 24.82 -10.74 5.13
CA ALA A 200 24.83 -11.52 3.89
C ALA A 200 23.53 -11.34 3.08
N THR A 201 22.40 -11.19 3.76
CA THR A 201 21.10 -10.97 3.10
C THR A 201 21.06 -9.59 2.43
N PHE A 202 21.53 -8.54 3.12
CA PHE A 202 21.60 -7.20 2.55
C PHE A 202 22.66 -7.08 1.44
N ALA A 203 23.78 -7.80 1.53
CA ALA A 203 24.74 -7.87 0.43
C ALA A 203 24.12 -8.49 -0.84
N ARG A 204 23.36 -9.58 -0.69
CA ARG A 204 22.62 -10.19 -1.81
C ARG A 204 21.52 -9.28 -2.34
N LEU A 205 20.77 -8.62 -1.45
CA LEU A 205 19.76 -7.64 -1.84
C LEU A 205 20.38 -6.52 -2.68
N SER A 206 21.48 -5.92 -2.22
CA SER A 206 22.15 -4.83 -2.92
C SER A 206 22.63 -5.24 -4.30
N ALA A 207 23.25 -6.42 -4.42
CA ALA A 207 23.68 -6.95 -5.71
C ALA A 207 22.49 -7.16 -6.67
N ALA A 208 21.41 -7.79 -6.19
CA ALA A 208 20.22 -8.02 -7.00
C ALA A 208 19.50 -6.73 -7.38
N ALA A 209 19.37 -5.79 -6.44
CA ALA A 209 18.73 -4.49 -6.67
C ALA A 209 19.49 -3.68 -7.73
N ASN A 210 20.83 -3.66 -7.70
CA ASN A 210 21.62 -3.00 -8.74
C ASN A 210 21.39 -3.64 -10.11
N SER A 211 21.55 -4.96 -10.23
CA SER A 211 21.38 -5.65 -11.51
C SER A 211 19.95 -5.56 -12.07
N LEU A 212 18.93 -5.67 -11.21
CA LEU A 212 17.54 -5.55 -11.63
C LEU A 212 17.16 -4.10 -11.93
N GLY A 213 17.66 -3.12 -11.18
CA GLY A 213 17.41 -1.70 -11.43
C GLY A 213 18.04 -1.21 -12.73
N ASP A 214 19.25 -1.69 -13.06
CA ASP A 214 19.90 -1.40 -14.34
C ASP A 214 19.11 -2.00 -15.52
N ALA A 215 18.56 -3.20 -15.34
CA ALA A 215 17.79 -3.89 -16.37
C ALA A 215 16.34 -3.38 -16.53
N TYR A 216 15.74 -2.89 -15.44
CA TYR A 216 14.36 -2.45 -15.35
C TYR A 216 14.27 -1.11 -14.59
N PRO A 217 14.57 0.03 -15.25
CA PRO A 217 14.68 1.33 -14.58
C PRO A 217 13.39 1.84 -13.93
N GLU A 218 12.23 1.37 -14.39
CA GLU A 218 10.90 1.74 -13.86
C GLU A 218 10.39 0.75 -12.78
N ALA A 219 11.16 -0.28 -12.41
CA ALA A 219 10.69 -1.32 -11.50
C ALA A 219 10.80 -0.93 -10.01
N GLY A 220 9.80 -1.32 -9.23
CA GLY A 220 9.88 -1.32 -7.77
C GLY A 220 10.82 -2.42 -7.27
N LEU A 221 11.97 -2.07 -6.68
CA LEU A 221 12.97 -3.07 -6.27
C LEU A 221 12.72 -3.65 -4.88
N ILE A 222 12.37 -2.78 -3.94
CA ILE A 222 12.26 -3.06 -2.51
C ILE A 222 10.87 -2.67 -2.04
N ARG A 223 10.26 -3.51 -1.20
CA ARG A 223 9.01 -3.18 -0.54
C ARG A 223 9.29 -2.80 0.91
N ILE A 224 8.77 -1.63 1.31
CA ILE A 224 8.63 -1.25 2.72
C ILE A 224 7.20 -1.60 3.10
N ASP A 225 7.04 -2.61 3.94
CA ASP A 225 5.73 -3.16 4.31
C ASP A 225 5.57 -3.05 5.83
N ALA A 226 4.47 -2.47 6.30
CA ALA A 226 4.13 -2.36 7.71
C ALA A 226 3.01 -3.33 8.12
N ARG A 227 2.47 -4.15 7.20
CA ARG A 227 1.36 -5.08 7.48
C ARG A 227 1.69 -6.02 8.63
N MET A 228 2.95 -6.44 8.79
CA MET A 228 3.32 -7.32 9.92
C MET A 228 3.16 -6.64 11.29
N VAL A 229 3.36 -5.31 11.36
CA VAL A 229 3.16 -4.55 12.59
C VAL A 229 1.65 -4.48 12.87
N HIS A 230 0.85 -4.15 11.86
CA HIS A 230 -0.62 -4.15 11.94
C HIS A 230 -1.18 -5.49 12.41
N GLU A 231 -0.84 -6.57 11.70
CA GLU A 231 -1.36 -7.92 11.95
C GLU A 231 -0.89 -8.48 13.30
N ALA A 232 0.21 -7.96 13.85
CA ALA A 232 0.69 -8.29 15.20
C ALA A 232 -0.02 -7.47 16.31
N GLY A 233 -0.95 -6.58 15.95
CA GLY A 233 -1.68 -5.71 16.88
C GLY A 233 -0.97 -4.41 17.20
N GLY A 234 -0.05 -3.97 16.33
CA GLY A 234 0.57 -2.66 16.43
C GLY A 234 -0.44 -1.54 16.20
N SER A 235 -0.12 -0.36 16.73
CA SER A 235 -0.91 0.86 16.53
C SER A 235 -0.48 1.65 15.30
N ASP A 236 -1.30 2.61 14.86
CA ASP A 236 -1.02 3.45 13.69
C ASP A 236 0.35 4.16 13.80
N ALA A 237 0.73 4.63 14.99
CA ALA A 237 2.03 5.27 15.18
C ALA A 237 3.20 4.27 15.15
N GLN A 238 2.98 3.02 15.57
CA GLN A 238 4.00 1.96 15.49
C GLN A 238 4.20 1.47 14.06
N GLU A 239 3.16 1.45 13.23
CA GLU A 239 3.26 1.13 11.81
C GLU A 239 4.01 2.21 11.01
N LEU A 240 3.86 3.48 11.40
CA LEU A 240 4.50 4.61 10.72
C LEU A 240 5.97 4.85 11.11
N ALA A 241 6.41 4.38 12.29
CA ALA A 241 7.74 4.64 12.86
C ALA A 241 8.83 3.68 12.34
#